data_AF-A0A2V9QCK1-F1
#
_entry.id   AF-A0A2V9QCK1-F1
#
_cell.length_a   1.000
_cell.length_b   1.000
_cell.length_c   1.000
_cell.angle_alpha   90.00
_cell.angle_beta   90.00
_cell.angle_gamma   90.00
#
_symmetry.space_group_name_H-M   'P 1'
#
loop_
_entity.id
_entity.type
_entity.pdbx_description
1 polymer ?
#
loop_
_entity_poly.entity_id
_entity_poly.type
_entity_poly.pdbx_seq_one_letter_code
_entity_poly.pdbx_strand_id
1 'polypeptide(L)'
;MNALLVNPYTKGWAAIGATLPRPKALLSVSAHWYIEDEAVTVSTVPRTIHDFGGFPRELYQVQYPAPGDPDLAARVQKLLAPVPVRRDDRWGLDHGTWSVLRHVYPQADIPVVQLSIDETQPPRFHYEVGKRLAVLRKVALFAPFEASERVPWPLQQWNS
;
A
#
# COMPACT_ATOMS: atom_id res chain seq x y z
N MET A 1 -16.85 -7.16 1.07
CA MET A 1 -15.57 -6.78 1.69
C MET A 1 -14.48 -7.72 1.19
N ASN A 2 -13.52 -7.20 0.44
CA ASN A 2 -12.59 -8.02 -0.32
C ASN A 2 -11.62 -8.77 0.60
N ALA A 3 -11.13 -8.13 1.67
CA ALA A 3 -10.15 -8.73 2.60
C ALA A 3 -10.55 -10.08 3.24
N LEU A 4 -11.86 -10.35 3.39
CA LEU A 4 -12.39 -11.53 4.08
C LEU A 4 -13.12 -12.51 3.17
N LEU A 5 -13.48 -12.10 1.95
CA LEU A 5 -14.36 -12.86 1.07
C LEU A 5 -13.63 -13.32 -0.18
N VAL A 6 -14.05 -14.46 -0.72
CA VAL A 6 -13.63 -14.88 -2.05
C VAL A 6 -14.62 -14.34 -3.07
N ASN A 7 -14.17 -13.43 -3.93
CA ASN A 7 -14.97 -12.83 -5.00
C ASN A 7 -14.12 -12.67 -6.29
N PRO A 8 -14.67 -12.11 -7.39
CA PRO A 8 -13.92 -11.95 -8.64
C PRO A 8 -12.59 -11.17 -8.48
N TYR A 9 -12.56 -10.13 -7.64
CA TYR A 9 -11.35 -9.33 -7.39
C TYR A 9 -10.28 -10.14 -6.65
N THR A 10 -10.64 -10.79 -5.56
CA THR A 10 -9.68 -11.58 -4.76
C THR A 10 -9.16 -12.79 -5.52
N LYS A 11 -9.99 -13.39 -6.39
CA LYS A 11 -9.56 -14.44 -7.32
C LYS A 11 -8.54 -13.89 -8.33
N GLY A 12 -8.76 -12.68 -8.86
CA GLY A 12 -7.81 -11.99 -9.72
C GLY A 12 -6.46 -11.74 -9.03
N TRP A 13 -6.48 -11.26 -7.78
CA TRP A 13 -5.26 -11.04 -7.00
C TRP A 13 -4.49 -12.33 -6.73
N ALA A 14 -5.18 -13.41 -6.36
CA ALA A 14 -4.56 -14.71 -6.18
C ALA A 14 -3.93 -15.23 -7.49
N ALA A 15 -4.59 -15.03 -8.64
CA ALA A 15 -4.05 -15.40 -9.94
C ALA A 15 -2.80 -14.58 -10.30
N ILE A 16 -2.76 -13.28 -9.96
CA ILE A 16 -1.56 -12.44 -10.11
C ILE A 16 -0.41 -13.01 -9.28
N GLY A 17 -0.65 -13.34 -8.01
CA GLY A 17 0.36 -13.93 -7.12
C GLY A 17 0.92 -15.27 -7.63
N ALA A 18 0.07 -16.07 -8.28
CA ALA A 18 0.47 -17.36 -8.85
C ALA A 18 1.24 -17.26 -10.19
N THR A 19 1.10 -16.15 -10.92
CA THR A 19 1.67 -15.97 -12.27
C THR A 19 2.95 -15.14 -12.27
N LEU A 20 3.13 -14.27 -11.27
CA LEU A 20 4.33 -13.45 -11.16
C LEU A 20 5.49 -14.25 -10.52
N PRO A 21 6.74 -14.06 -10.98
CA PRO A 21 7.89 -14.53 -10.24
C PRO A 21 7.87 -13.96 -8.83
N ARG A 22 8.10 -14.82 -7.83
CA ARG A 22 8.09 -14.42 -6.43
C ARG A 22 9.13 -13.29 -6.19
N PRO A 23 8.69 -12.10 -5.74
CA PRO A 23 9.59 -10.98 -5.53
C PRO A 23 10.42 -11.16 -4.26
N LYS A 24 11.58 -10.50 -4.21
CA LYS A 24 12.45 -10.50 -3.02
C LYS A 24 11.95 -9.58 -1.90
N ALA A 25 11.22 -8.53 -2.28
CA ALA A 25 10.60 -7.56 -1.40
C ALA A 25 9.48 -6.84 -2.18
N LEU A 26 8.65 -6.08 -1.49
CA LEU A 26 7.53 -5.30 -2.04
C LEU A 26 7.66 -3.85 -1.58
N LEU A 27 7.59 -2.92 -2.52
CA LEU A 27 7.33 -1.51 -2.24
C LEU A 27 5.85 -1.24 -2.55
N SER A 28 5.10 -0.83 -1.54
CA SER A 28 3.70 -0.46 -1.65
C SER A 28 3.54 1.05 -1.51
N VAL A 29 2.93 1.71 -2.51
CA VAL A 29 2.51 3.10 -2.38
C VAL A 29 1.06 3.08 -1.92
N SER A 30 0.78 3.63 -0.75
CA SER A 30 -0.52 3.48 -0.11
C SER A 30 -1.33 4.77 -0.12
N ALA A 31 -2.56 4.68 -0.63
CA ALA A 31 -3.53 5.78 -0.58
C ALA A 31 -3.98 6.11 0.85
N HIS A 32 -3.74 5.21 1.81
CA HIS A 32 -4.09 5.37 3.21
C HIS A 32 -3.04 6.16 3.98
N TRP A 33 -1.85 6.27 3.41
CA TRP A 33 -0.74 7.02 3.97
C TRP A 33 -0.51 8.30 3.16
N TYR A 34 -1.52 9.17 3.19
CA TYR A 34 -1.55 10.47 2.52
C TYR A 34 -1.30 11.57 3.56
N ILE A 35 -0.15 12.24 3.49
CA ILE A 35 0.37 13.14 4.54
C ILE A 35 1.13 14.32 3.92
N GLU A 36 1.44 15.35 4.70
CA GLU A 36 2.16 16.57 4.26
C GLU A 36 3.66 16.37 3.95
N ASP A 37 4.13 15.11 3.79
CA ASP A 37 5.49 14.78 3.37
C ASP A 37 5.63 13.43 2.66
N GLU A 38 6.72 13.28 1.91
CA GLU A 38 7.13 11.99 1.33
C GLU A 38 7.87 11.17 2.41
N ALA A 39 7.39 9.97 2.71
CA ALA A 39 7.88 9.15 3.82
C ALA A 39 7.90 7.66 3.47
N VAL A 40 8.86 6.93 4.01
CA VAL A 40 9.06 5.49 3.78
C VAL A 40 9.14 4.74 5.09
N THR A 41 8.50 3.57 5.19
CA THR A 41 8.60 2.75 6.40
C THR A 41 9.99 2.12 6.53
N VAL A 42 10.50 2.06 7.76
CA VAL A 42 11.82 1.46 8.05
C VAL A 42 11.79 0.41 9.17
N SER A 43 10.62 0.13 9.75
CA SER A 43 10.48 -0.93 10.75
C SER A 43 10.79 -2.30 10.14
N THR A 44 11.60 -3.12 10.81
CA THR A 44 11.87 -4.52 10.42
C THR A 44 10.70 -5.45 10.71
N VAL A 45 9.82 -5.06 11.62
CA VAL A 45 8.62 -5.82 12.03
C VAL A 45 7.44 -4.84 12.05
N PRO A 46 6.91 -4.44 10.89
CA PRO A 46 5.78 -3.52 10.83
C PRO A 46 4.54 -4.18 11.44
N ARG A 47 3.88 -3.47 12.36
CA ARG A 47 2.58 -3.89 12.90
C ARG A 47 1.51 -3.83 11.81
N THR A 48 0.60 -4.78 11.75
CA THR A 48 -0.64 -4.63 10.97
C THR A 48 -1.48 -3.54 11.63
N ILE A 49 -1.88 -2.52 10.86
CA ILE A 49 -2.78 -1.47 11.35
C ILE A 49 -4.15 -1.57 10.71
N HIS A 50 -5.15 -1.13 11.47
CA HIS A 50 -6.55 -1.06 11.06
C HIS A 50 -6.97 0.41 11.03
N ASP A 51 -6.54 1.10 9.98
CA ASP A 51 -6.73 2.53 9.73
C ASP A 51 -8.14 2.88 9.21
N PHE A 52 -9.15 2.05 9.55
CA PHE A 52 -10.55 2.22 9.16
C PHE A 52 -11.52 2.14 10.35
N GLY A 53 -12.72 2.69 10.16
CA GLY A 53 -13.80 2.72 11.15
C GLY A 53 -15.10 2.09 10.63
N GLY A 54 -15.95 1.59 11.54
CA GLY A 54 -17.34 1.20 11.21
C GLY A 54 -17.52 -0.19 10.59
N PHE A 55 -16.52 -1.06 10.70
CA PHE A 55 -16.54 -2.41 10.12
C PHE A 55 -16.73 -3.53 11.17
N PRO A 56 -17.04 -4.77 10.76
CA PRO A 56 -17.18 -5.90 11.67
C PRO A 56 -15.89 -6.20 12.45
N ARG A 57 -16.04 -6.75 13.67
CA ARG A 57 -14.92 -7.03 14.59
C ARG A 57 -13.88 -7.98 13.99
N GLU A 58 -14.33 -8.90 13.15
CA GLU A 58 -13.52 -9.89 12.46
C GLU A 58 -12.43 -9.22 11.62
N LEU A 59 -12.72 -8.05 11.03
CA LEU A 59 -11.74 -7.32 10.22
C LEU A 59 -10.62 -6.72 11.07
N TYR A 60 -10.94 -6.24 12.27
CA TYR A 60 -9.98 -5.71 13.25
C TYR A 60 -9.12 -6.81 13.91
N GLN A 61 -9.41 -8.08 13.64
CA GLN A 61 -8.63 -9.21 14.13
C GLN A 61 -7.65 -9.75 13.09
N VAL A 62 -7.73 -9.27 11.84
CA VAL A 62 -6.82 -9.73 10.79
C VAL A 62 -5.40 -9.29 11.08
N GLN A 63 -4.46 -10.23 10.99
CA GLN A 63 -3.02 -9.95 11.07
C GLN A 63 -2.38 -10.35 9.74
N TYR A 64 -1.39 -9.55 9.33
CA TYR A 64 -0.54 -9.82 8.17
C TYR A 64 0.90 -9.45 8.54
N PRO A 65 1.64 -10.38 9.18
CA PRO A 65 2.93 -10.10 9.81
C PRO A 65 4.09 -10.17 8.80
N ALA A 66 3.99 -9.39 7.71
CA ALA A 66 5.08 -9.31 6.75
C ALA A 66 6.31 -8.61 7.36
N PRO A 67 7.54 -9.11 7.15
CA PRO A 67 8.73 -8.41 7.59
C PRO A 67 8.90 -7.08 6.86
N GLY A 68 9.63 -6.14 7.42
CA GLY A 68 10.06 -4.94 6.70
C GLY A 68 11.42 -5.12 6.02
N ASP A 69 11.81 -4.16 5.18
CA ASP A 69 13.10 -4.15 4.48
C ASP A 69 13.75 -2.75 4.55
N PRO A 70 14.55 -2.47 5.60
CA PRO A 70 15.23 -1.18 5.74
C PRO A 70 16.21 -0.87 4.60
N ASP A 71 16.79 -1.89 3.95
CA ASP A 71 17.71 -1.71 2.83
C ASP A 71 16.95 -1.25 1.58
N LEU A 72 15.76 -1.82 1.32
CA LEU A 72 14.86 -1.31 0.29
C LEU A 72 14.44 0.13 0.58
N ALA A 73 14.09 0.45 1.83
CA ALA A 73 13.72 1.82 2.21
C ALA A 73 14.88 2.81 1.95
N ALA A 74 16.11 2.46 2.31
CA ALA A 74 17.29 3.27 2.01
C ALA A 74 17.52 3.44 0.50
N ARG A 75 17.27 2.39 -0.29
CA ARG A 75 17.35 2.45 -1.76
C ARG A 75 16.29 3.36 -2.35
N VAL A 76 15.07 3.36 -1.81
CA VAL A 76 13.99 4.28 -2.21
C VAL A 76 14.42 5.72 -1.99
N GLN A 77 14.92 6.07 -0.80
CA GLN A 77 15.42 7.43 -0.54
C GLN A 77 16.50 7.84 -1.54
N LYS A 78 17.46 6.94 -1.85
CA LYS A 78 18.52 7.21 -2.81
C LYS A 78 17.99 7.46 -4.23
N LEU A 79 16.97 6.72 -4.65
CA LEU A 79 16.35 6.89 -5.97
C LEU A 79 15.52 8.17 -6.09
N LEU A 80 14.94 8.62 -4.98
CA LEU A 80 14.09 9.81 -4.96
C LEU A 80 14.86 11.11 -4.74
N ALA A 81 16.12 11.05 -4.29
CA ALA A 81 16.98 12.23 -4.18
C ALA A 81 16.96 13.12 -5.45
N PRO A 82 16.90 14.46 -5.31
CA PRO A 82 16.99 15.24 -4.07
C PRO A 82 15.67 15.43 -3.32
N VAL A 83 14.59 14.73 -3.67
CA VAL A 83 13.33 14.79 -2.91
C VAL A 83 13.61 14.27 -1.48
N PRO A 84 13.30 15.05 -0.43
CA PRO A 84 13.44 14.59 0.94
C PRO A 84 12.41 13.50 1.21
N VAL A 85 12.87 12.32 1.63
CA VAL A 85 12.00 11.20 2.01
C VAL A 85 12.26 10.90 3.47
N ARG A 86 11.28 11.13 4.34
CA ARG A 86 11.39 10.86 5.78
C ARG A 86 11.38 9.36 6.05
N ARG A 87 12.14 8.91 7.05
CA ARG A 87 12.05 7.53 7.55
C ARG A 87 11.01 7.47 8.66
N ASP A 88 10.07 6.54 8.54
CA ASP A 88 9.01 6.35 9.52
C ASP A 88 9.06 4.93 10.13
N ASP A 89 9.15 4.85 11.44
CA ASP A 89 9.13 3.61 12.21
C ASP A 89 7.80 3.39 12.97
N ARG A 90 6.80 4.26 12.76
CA ARG A 90 5.56 4.33 13.54
C ARG A 90 4.31 3.88 12.80
N TRP A 91 4.18 4.14 11.48
CA TRP A 91 2.96 3.90 10.71
C TRP A 91 2.45 2.47 10.90
N GLY A 92 3.18 1.49 10.37
CA GLY A 92 2.77 0.09 10.31
C GLY A 92 2.41 -0.28 8.88
N LEU A 93 1.71 -1.39 8.69
CA LEU A 93 1.21 -1.86 7.40
C LEU A 93 -0.30 -1.64 7.35
N ASP A 94 -0.75 -0.70 6.52
CA ASP A 94 -2.18 -0.33 6.41
C ASP A 94 -3.04 -1.33 5.65
N HIS A 95 -4.36 -1.17 5.79
CA HIS A 95 -5.32 -2.09 5.21
C HIS A 95 -5.42 -2.08 3.70
N GLY A 96 -5.20 -0.93 3.06
CA GLY A 96 -5.11 -0.90 1.60
C GLY A 96 -4.06 -1.90 1.13
N THR A 97 -2.96 -2.01 1.87
CA THR A 97 -1.85 -2.90 1.53
C THR A 97 -2.08 -4.35 1.98
N TRP A 98 -2.35 -4.59 3.27
CA TRP A 98 -2.44 -5.96 3.76
C TRP A 98 -3.68 -6.71 3.26
N SER A 99 -4.78 -6.01 2.93
CA SER A 99 -6.00 -6.65 2.41
C SER A 99 -5.74 -7.33 1.07
N VAL A 100 -5.01 -6.66 0.17
CA VAL A 100 -4.63 -7.20 -1.13
C VAL A 100 -3.57 -8.29 -0.95
N LEU A 101 -2.51 -8.01 -0.17
CA LEU A 101 -1.39 -8.93 0.00
C LEU A 101 -1.79 -10.25 0.66
N ARG A 102 -2.79 -10.26 1.55
CA ARG A 102 -3.38 -11.48 2.10
C ARG A 102 -3.84 -12.47 1.03
N HIS A 103 -4.26 -11.98 -0.15
CA HIS A 103 -4.68 -12.84 -1.26
C HIS A 103 -3.54 -13.13 -2.23
N VAL A 104 -2.65 -12.16 -2.48
CA VAL A 104 -1.53 -12.32 -3.43
C VAL A 104 -0.42 -13.19 -2.84
N TYR A 105 -0.04 -12.95 -1.58
CA TYR A 105 1.03 -13.64 -0.87
C TYR A 105 0.57 -14.05 0.54
N PRO A 106 -0.31 -15.07 0.68
CA PRO A 106 -0.98 -15.39 1.94
C PRO A 106 -0.04 -15.77 3.10
N GLN A 107 1.19 -16.19 2.80
CA GLN A 107 2.18 -16.60 3.80
C GLN A 107 2.82 -15.41 4.54
N ALA A 108 2.62 -14.18 4.09
CA ALA A 108 3.21 -12.97 4.68
C ALA A 108 4.74 -13.08 4.89
N ASP A 109 5.42 -13.79 3.99
CA ASP A 109 6.85 -14.11 4.10
C ASP A 109 7.72 -13.29 3.14
N ILE A 110 7.12 -12.33 2.43
CA ILE A 110 7.82 -11.38 1.56
C ILE A 110 7.94 -10.04 2.30
N PRO A 111 9.15 -9.45 2.40
CA PRO A 111 9.31 -8.15 3.01
C PRO A 111 8.49 -7.05 2.33
N VAL A 112 7.87 -6.17 3.11
CA VAL A 112 7.03 -5.06 2.64
C VAL A 112 7.54 -3.74 3.21
N VAL A 113 7.74 -2.78 2.33
CA VAL A 113 8.01 -1.37 2.64
C VAL A 113 6.86 -0.55 2.08
N GLN A 114 6.40 0.43 2.83
CA GLN A 114 5.40 1.38 2.35
C GLN A 114 6.04 2.73 2.03
N LEU A 115 5.48 3.41 1.04
CA LEU A 115 5.77 4.78 0.66
C LEU A 115 4.47 5.58 0.79
N SER A 116 4.55 6.74 1.44
CA SER A 116 3.43 7.67 1.56
C SER A 116 3.13 8.35 0.22
N ILE A 117 2.12 9.20 0.22
CA ILE A 117 1.84 10.14 -0.85
C ILE A 117 1.85 11.53 -0.23
N ASP A 118 2.76 12.40 -0.71
CA ASP A 118 2.86 13.79 -0.27
C ASP A 118 1.67 14.62 -0.78
N GLU A 119 0.75 14.99 0.10
CA GLU A 119 -0.48 15.69 -0.27
C GLU A 119 -0.28 17.11 -0.75
N THR A 120 0.89 17.70 -0.47
CA THR A 120 1.21 19.08 -0.83
C THR A 120 1.69 19.19 -2.27
N GLN A 121 1.92 18.06 -2.95
CA GLN A 121 2.56 18.00 -4.26
C GLN A 121 1.55 17.84 -5.41
N PRO A 122 1.85 18.38 -6.61
CA PRO A 122 0.98 18.23 -7.76
C PRO A 122 1.10 16.83 -8.39
N PRO A 123 0.10 16.35 -9.17
CA PRO A 123 0.14 15.05 -9.84
C PRO A 123 1.43 14.77 -10.65
N ARG A 124 2.00 15.81 -11.25
CA ARG A 124 3.27 15.72 -11.99
C ARG A 124 4.44 15.26 -11.12
N PHE A 125 4.48 15.66 -9.85
CA PHE A 125 5.49 15.20 -8.89
C PHE A 125 5.40 13.69 -8.68
N HIS A 126 4.20 13.18 -8.36
CA HIS A 126 3.99 11.74 -8.13
C HIS A 126 4.30 10.89 -9.37
N TYR A 127 4.03 11.43 -10.57
CA TYR A 127 4.43 10.77 -11.82
C TYR A 127 5.95 10.63 -11.95
N GLU A 128 6.72 11.67 -11.60
CA GLU A 128 8.18 11.62 -11.61
C GLU A 128 8.74 10.70 -10.52
N VAL A 129 8.13 10.66 -9.33
CA VAL A 129 8.42 9.66 -8.28
C VAL A 129 8.25 8.25 -8.84
N GLY A 130 7.11 7.95 -9.46
CA GLY A 130 6.84 6.65 -10.07
C GLY A 130 7.87 6.26 -11.16
N LYS A 131 8.30 7.22 -11.99
CA LYS A 131 9.35 7.00 -13.00
C LYS A 131 10.68 6.63 -12.37
N ARG A 132 11.10 7.31 -11.31
CA ARG A 132 12.36 7.01 -10.59
C ARG A 132 12.32 5.63 -9.93
N LEU A 133 11.17 5.24 -9.39
CA LEU A 133 10.98 3.93 -8.77
C LEU A 133 10.84 2.78 -9.76
N ALA A 134 10.61 3.05 -11.05
CA ALA A 134 10.44 2.01 -12.07
C ALA A 134 11.63 1.05 -12.18
N VAL A 135 12.84 1.47 -11.78
CA VAL A 135 14.03 0.60 -11.72
C VAL A 135 13.91 -0.50 -10.67
N LEU A 136 12.98 -0.38 -9.72
CA LEU A 136 12.68 -1.38 -8.70
C LEU A 136 11.72 -2.46 -9.20
N ARG A 137 11.16 -2.39 -10.42
CA ARG A 137 10.06 -3.23 -10.98
C ARG A 137 10.12 -4.76 -10.81
N LYS A 138 11.21 -5.33 -10.27
CA LYS A 138 11.22 -6.69 -9.70
C LYS A 138 10.57 -6.76 -8.29
N VAL A 139 10.02 -5.65 -7.81
CA VAL A 139 9.51 -5.37 -6.46
C VAL A 139 8.36 -4.37 -6.61
N ALA A 140 7.13 -4.80 -6.95
CA ALA A 140 5.98 -3.89 -6.87
C ALA A 140 4.64 -4.65 -6.82
N LEU A 141 3.84 -4.32 -5.80
CA LEU A 141 2.39 -4.49 -5.83
C LEU A 141 1.77 -3.11 -5.61
N PHE A 142 0.98 -2.65 -6.58
CA PHE A 142 0.13 -1.47 -6.43
C PHE A 142 -1.17 -1.96 -5.78
N ALA A 143 -1.50 -1.48 -4.59
CA ALA A 143 -2.79 -1.76 -3.96
C ALA A 143 -3.81 -0.73 -4.48
N PRO A 144 -4.74 -1.10 -5.38
CA PRO A 144 -5.76 -0.16 -5.82
C PRO A 144 -6.71 0.17 -4.66
N PHE A 145 -7.20 1.40 -4.71
CA PHE A 145 -8.30 1.97 -3.95
C PHE A 145 -9.38 0.92 -3.63
N GLU A 146 -9.58 0.58 -2.34
CA GLU A 146 -10.77 -0.16 -1.94
C GLU A 146 -11.93 0.83 -1.98
N ALA A 147 -12.63 0.92 -3.12
CA ALA A 147 -13.88 1.64 -3.19
C ALA A 147 -14.82 1.04 -2.15
N SER A 148 -15.08 1.77 -1.07
CA SER A 148 -16.11 1.37 -0.12
C SER A 148 -17.45 1.36 -0.87
N GLU A 149 -18.12 0.22 -0.86
CA GLU A 149 -19.49 0.07 -1.38
C GLU A 149 -20.52 0.77 -0.46
N ARG A 150 -20.22 1.99 0.03
CA ARG A 150 -21.14 2.86 0.77
C ARG A 150 -20.51 4.23 1.06
N VAL A 151 -20.43 5.08 0.04
CA VAL A 151 -20.49 6.54 0.24
C VAL A 151 -21.71 7.04 -0.51
N PRO A 152 -22.80 7.46 0.16
CA PRO A 152 -23.85 8.20 -0.51
C PRO A 152 -23.30 9.59 -0.81
N TRP A 153 -22.93 9.82 -2.07
CA TRP A 153 -22.68 11.18 -2.57
C TRP A 153 -24.02 11.93 -2.56
N PRO A 154 -24.13 13.14 -1.97
CA PRO A 154 -25.34 13.92 -2.14
C PRO A 154 -25.44 14.34 -3.61
N LEU A 155 -26.50 13.90 -4.28
CA LEU A 155 -26.95 14.43 -5.56
C LEU A 155 -27.33 15.90 -5.39
N GLN A 156 -26.35 16.80 -5.48
CA GLN A 156 -26.59 18.21 -5.70
C GLN A 156 -26.49 18.51 -7.20
N GLN A 157 -27.70 18.53 -7.78
CA GLN A 157 -28.16 19.32 -8.92
C GLN A 157 -27.11 20.25 -9.57
N TRP A 158 -26.77 19.93 -10.82
CA TRP A 158 -26.35 20.91 -11.82
C TRP A 158 -27.13 20.61 -13.11
N ASN A 159 -28.38 21.08 -13.16
CA ASN A 159 -29.05 21.37 -14.42
C ASN A 159 -28.81 22.85 -14.70
N SER A 160 -28.04 23.12 -15.76
CA SER A 160 -28.18 24.34 -16.56
C SER A 160 -29.37 24.20 -17.49
#